data_AF-A0A960URY9-F1
#
_entry.id   AF-A0A960URY9-F1
#
_cell.length_a   1.000
_cell.length_b   1.000
_cell.length_c   1.000
_cell.angle_alpha   90.00
_cell.angle_beta   90.00
_cell.angle_gamma   90.00
#
_symmetry.space_group_name_H-M   'P 1'
#
loop_
_entity.id
_entity.type
_entity.pdbx_description
1 polymer ?
#
loop_
_entity_poly.entity_id
_entity_poly.type
_entity_poly.pdbx_seq_one_letter_code
_entity_poly.pdbx_strand_id
1 'polypeptide(L)'
;MKVEISKDLEDLIPGYLEGIRKTVTDLKSYLAQGDWESLRVQGHRMKGSGGGYGFQFLTDRGKEIEDAAKAQDGGAIEKALSELDEYLSSVEIEFVDSEDW
;
A
#
# COMPACT_ATOMS: atom_id res chain seq x y z
N MET A 1 -13.10 2.80 -7.21
CA MET A 1 -13.17 3.35 -5.84
C MET A 1 -12.42 4.66 -5.84
N LYS A 2 -13.01 5.73 -5.31
CA LYS A 2 -12.49 7.10 -5.46
C LYS A 2 -11.69 7.54 -4.22
N VAL A 3 -10.58 8.21 -4.43
CA VAL A 3 -9.75 8.79 -3.36
C VAL A 3 -9.49 10.25 -3.68
N GLU A 4 -9.80 11.12 -2.72
CA GLU A 4 -9.49 12.53 -2.77
C GLU A 4 -8.03 12.75 -2.32
N ILE A 5 -7.27 13.47 -3.12
CA ILE A 5 -5.86 13.77 -2.87
C ILE A 5 -5.62 15.25 -3.11
N SER A 6 -4.79 15.87 -2.27
CA SER A 6 -4.37 17.26 -2.51
C SER A 6 -3.74 17.40 -3.89
N LYS A 7 -4.21 18.42 -4.63
CA LYS A 7 -3.70 18.77 -5.95
C LYS A 7 -2.20 19.09 -5.95
N ASP A 8 -1.64 19.51 -4.82
CA ASP A 8 -0.19 19.74 -4.66
C ASP A 8 0.64 18.46 -4.86
N LEU A 9 0.02 17.29 -4.75
CA LEU A 9 0.66 15.99 -4.93
C LEU A 9 0.46 15.40 -6.33
N GLU A 10 -0.33 16.03 -7.20
CA GLU A 10 -0.77 15.48 -8.50
C GLU A 10 0.38 14.90 -9.34
N ASP A 11 1.48 15.66 -9.47
CA ASP A 11 2.66 15.25 -10.24
C ASP A 11 3.42 14.05 -9.62
N LEU A 12 3.26 13.81 -8.32
CA LEU A 12 3.94 12.74 -7.59
C LEU A 12 3.14 11.43 -7.60
N ILE A 13 1.82 11.51 -7.73
CA ILE A 13 0.92 10.35 -7.59
C ILE A 13 1.21 9.23 -8.60
N PRO A 14 1.46 9.49 -9.90
CA PRO A 14 1.77 8.42 -10.84
C PRO A 14 2.98 7.58 -10.41
N GLY A 15 4.08 8.25 -10.04
CA GLY A 15 5.32 7.59 -9.60
C GLY A 15 5.15 6.86 -8.27
N TYR A 16 4.38 7.43 -7.33
CA TYR A 16 4.05 6.77 -6.08
C TYR A 16 3.29 5.45 -6.31
N LEU A 17 2.23 5.47 -7.14
CA LEU A 17 1.45 4.26 -7.44
C LEU A 17 2.26 3.20 -8.18
N GLU A 18 3.18 3.59 -9.07
CA GLU A 18 4.13 2.66 -9.67
C GLU A 18 5.05 2.01 -8.61
N GLY A 19 5.55 2.80 -7.66
CA GLY A 19 6.34 2.31 -6.52
C GLY A 19 5.57 1.31 -5.65
N ILE A 20 4.27 1.53 -5.44
CA ILE A 20 3.41 0.60 -4.70
C ILE A 20 3.20 -0.70 -5.47
N ARG A 21 2.99 -0.66 -6.80
CA ARG A 21 2.89 -1.89 -7.62
C ARG A 21 4.15 -2.75 -7.54
N LYS A 22 5.33 -2.11 -7.56
CA LYS A 22 6.59 -2.81 -7.33
C LYS A 22 6.66 -3.41 -5.94
N THR A 23 6.26 -2.66 -4.91
CA THR A 23 6.22 -3.14 -3.52
C THR A 23 5.33 -4.38 -3.37
N VAL A 24 4.15 -4.40 -4.00
CA VAL A 24 3.26 -5.57 -4.01
C VAL A 24 3.92 -6.79 -4.67
N THR A 25 4.67 -6.58 -5.76
CA THR A 25 5.41 -7.65 -6.44
C THR A 25 6.52 -8.20 -5.54
N ASP A 26 7.28 -7.35 -4.86
CA ASP A 26 8.33 -7.75 -3.93
C ASP A 26 7.74 -8.53 -2.74
N LEU A 27 6.63 -8.06 -2.16
CA LEU A 27 5.93 -8.73 -1.05
C LEU A 27 5.45 -10.14 -1.43
N LYS A 28 4.89 -10.34 -2.64
CA LYS A 28 4.54 -11.67 -3.13
C LYS A 28 5.76 -12.60 -3.21
N SER A 29 6.90 -12.06 -3.64
CA SER A 29 8.15 -12.82 -3.71
C SER A 29 8.67 -13.21 -2.32
N TYR A 30 8.64 -12.29 -1.35
CA TYR A 30 9.04 -12.58 0.02
C TYR A 30 8.14 -13.62 0.69
N LEU A 31 6.83 -13.53 0.46
CA LEU A 31 5.87 -14.52 0.95
C LEU A 31 6.17 -15.92 0.40
N ALA A 32 6.42 -16.05 -0.90
CA ALA A 32 6.77 -17.33 -1.52
C ALA A 32 8.08 -17.94 -0.97
N GLN A 33 8.99 -17.09 -0.48
CA GLN A 33 10.27 -17.49 0.13
C GLN A 33 10.19 -17.70 1.64
N GLY A 34 9.06 -17.38 2.27
CA GLY A 34 8.93 -17.38 3.74
C GLY A 34 9.79 -16.32 4.42
N ASP A 35 10.13 -15.22 3.73
CA ASP A 35 10.94 -14.13 4.28
C ASP A 35 10.07 -13.16 5.10
N TRP A 36 9.72 -13.60 6.31
CA TRP A 36 8.87 -12.86 7.25
C TRP A 36 9.44 -11.51 7.69
N GLU A 37 10.77 -11.37 7.75
CA GLU A 37 11.38 -10.11 8.16
C GLU A 37 11.28 -9.06 7.04
N SER A 38 11.53 -9.45 5.78
CA SER A 38 11.33 -8.55 4.65
C SER A 38 9.85 -8.14 4.49
N LEU A 39 8.92 -9.08 4.71
CA LEU A 39 7.48 -8.78 4.74
C LEU A 39 7.13 -7.75 5.82
N ARG A 40 7.65 -7.95 7.05
CA ARG A 40 7.42 -7.03 8.17
C ARG A 40 7.96 -5.64 7.86
N VAL A 41 9.20 -5.55 7.36
CA VAL A 41 9.86 -4.27 7.06
C VAL A 41 9.13 -3.54 5.93
N GLN A 42 8.72 -4.24 4.86
CA GLN A 42 7.99 -3.60 3.77
C GLN A 42 6.56 -3.22 4.16
N GLY A 43 5.86 -4.03 4.94
CA GLY A 43 4.56 -3.65 5.52
C GLY A 43 4.68 -2.36 6.33
N HIS A 44 5.70 -2.27 7.20
CA HIS A 44 5.96 -1.07 8.00
C HIS A 44 6.23 0.19 7.16
N ARG A 45 7.02 0.05 6.08
CA ARG A 45 7.32 1.17 5.17
C ARG A 45 6.09 1.62 4.39
N MET A 46 5.32 0.68 3.85
CA MET A 46 4.07 0.99 3.14
C MET A 46 3.05 1.66 4.06
N LYS A 47 2.98 1.21 5.32
CA LYS A 47 2.17 1.86 6.36
C LYS A 47 2.54 3.34 6.51
N GLY A 48 3.84 3.64 6.56
CA GLY A 48 4.33 5.01 6.71
C GLY A 48 4.16 5.88 5.46
N SER A 49 4.21 5.28 4.26
CA SER A 49 4.11 6.04 3.00
C SER A 49 2.68 6.40 2.62
N GLY A 50 1.70 5.52 2.88
CA GLY A 50 0.29 5.72 2.51
C GLY A 50 -0.27 7.07 2.96
N GLY A 51 -0.13 7.37 4.25
CA GLY A 51 -0.65 8.62 4.84
C GLY A 51 -0.01 9.88 4.26
N GLY A 52 1.28 9.84 3.92
CA GLY A 52 1.99 11.00 3.35
C GLY A 52 1.49 11.43 1.96
N TYR A 53 0.79 10.54 1.26
CA TYR A 53 0.25 10.78 -0.09
C TYR A 53 -1.30 10.76 -0.11
N GLY A 54 -1.98 10.75 1.04
CA GLY A 54 -3.45 10.72 1.13
C GLY A 54 -4.10 9.34 0.96
N PHE A 55 -3.31 8.26 0.97
CA PHE A 55 -3.78 6.90 0.74
C PHE A 55 -3.95 6.11 2.05
N GLN A 56 -5.01 6.39 2.80
CA GLN A 56 -5.28 5.69 4.06
C GLN A 56 -5.40 4.16 3.89
N PHE A 57 -6.01 3.71 2.80
CA PHE A 57 -6.11 2.28 2.51
C PHE A 57 -4.74 1.58 2.44
N LEU A 58 -3.74 2.24 1.83
CA LEU A 58 -2.38 1.69 1.76
C LEU A 58 -1.72 1.66 3.14
N THR A 59 -2.00 2.66 3.98
CA THR A 59 -1.57 2.68 5.39
C THR A 59 -2.10 1.46 6.14
N ASP A 60 -3.40 1.19 6.01
CA ASP A 60 -4.08 0.11 6.72
C ASP A 60 -3.60 -1.27 6.26
N ARG A 61 -3.47 -1.48 4.94
CA ARG A 61 -2.90 -2.72 4.38
C ARG A 61 -1.44 -2.92 4.76
N GLY A 62 -0.65 -1.85 4.82
CA GLY A 62 0.74 -1.92 5.29
C GLY A 62 0.85 -2.37 6.74
N LYS A 63 -0.03 -1.85 7.61
CA LYS A 63 -0.14 -2.31 9.00
C LYS A 63 -0.54 -3.78 9.10
N GLU A 64 -1.53 -4.21 8.32
CA GLU A 64 -1.99 -5.61 8.31
C GLU A 64 -0.88 -6.58 7.88
N ILE A 65 -0.13 -6.25 6.83
CA ILE A 65 1.02 -7.04 6.39
C ILE A 65 2.12 -7.04 7.47
N GLU A 66 2.40 -5.89 8.08
CA GLU A 66 3.39 -5.78 9.16
C GLU A 66 3.04 -6.72 10.34
N ASP A 67 1.77 -6.71 10.75
CA ASP A 67 1.30 -7.49 11.90
C ASP A 67 1.15 -8.98 11.57
N ALA A 68 0.66 -9.32 10.38
CA ALA A 68 0.59 -10.70 9.89
C ALA A 68 1.98 -11.33 9.72
N ALA A 69 2.98 -10.56 9.26
CA ALA A 69 4.36 -11.03 9.17
C ALA A 69 4.96 -11.35 10.55
N LYS A 70 4.66 -10.55 11.58
CA LYS A 70 5.06 -10.85 12.97
C LYS A 70 4.40 -12.14 13.49
N ALA A 71 3.17 -12.42 13.06
CA ALA A 71 2.45 -13.63 13.41
C ALA A 71 2.77 -14.83 12.50
N GLN A 72 3.56 -14.63 11.43
CA GLN A 72 3.80 -15.60 10.34
C GLN A 72 2.49 -16.13 9.71
N ASP A 73 1.47 -15.28 9.67
CA ASP A 73 0.18 -15.59 9.06
C ASP A 73 0.23 -15.30 7.56
N GLY A 74 0.70 -16.28 6.79
CA GLY A 74 0.76 -16.18 5.33
C GLY A 74 -0.60 -15.95 4.68
N GLY A 75 -1.67 -16.52 5.22
CA GLY A 75 -3.02 -16.38 4.67
C GLY A 75 -3.55 -14.95 4.78
N ALA A 76 -3.30 -14.28 5.91
CA ALA A 76 -3.62 -12.87 6.07
C ALA A 76 -2.82 -11.98 5.10
N ILE A 77 -1.54 -12.28 4.86
CA ILE A 77 -0.72 -11.56 3.89
C ILE A 77 -1.23 -11.77 2.46
N GLU A 78 -1.56 -13.00 2.06
CA GLU A 78 -2.15 -13.28 0.73
C GLU A 78 -3.42 -12.48 0.49
N LYS A 79 -4.30 -12.46 1.49
CA LYS A 79 -5.55 -11.70 1.43
C LYS A 79 -5.27 -10.21 1.26
N ALA A 80 -4.38 -9.63 2.08
CA ALA A 80 -4.02 -8.21 1.99
C ALA A 80 -3.39 -7.86 0.63
N LEU A 81 -2.58 -8.75 0.05
CA LEU A 81 -1.98 -8.57 -1.28
C LEU A 81 -3.03 -8.61 -2.40
N SER A 82 -4.02 -9.50 -2.31
CA SER A 82 -5.14 -9.54 -3.27
C SER A 82 -5.96 -8.25 -3.24
N GLU A 83 -6.28 -7.76 -2.04
CA GLU A 83 -7.01 -6.50 -1.87
C GLU A 83 -6.21 -5.30 -2.39
N LEU A 84 -4.87 -5.32 -2.26
CA LEU A 84 -3.99 -4.30 -2.84
C LEU A 84 -3.98 -4.33 -4.38
N ASP A 85 -3.98 -5.51 -5.01
CA ASP A 85 -4.06 -5.61 -6.47
C ASP A 85 -5.40 -5.07 -7.00
N GLU A 86 -6.50 -5.43 -6.34
CA GLU A 86 -7.84 -4.93 -6.66
C GLU A 86 -7.93 -3.41 -6.51
N TYR A 87 -7.37 -2.88 -5.41
CA TYR A 87 -7.26 -1.45 -5.17
C TYR A 87 -6.50 -0.74 -6.30
N LEU A 88 -5.30 -1.22 -6.64
CA LEU A 88 -4.41 -0.57 -7.62
C LEU A 88 -4.92 -0.64 -9.07
N SER A 89 -5.83 -1.57 -9.37
CA SER A 89 -6.46 -1.71 -10.69
C SER A 89 -7.73 -0.87 -10.86
N SER A 90 -8.33 -0.40 -9.77
CA SER A 90 -9.64 0.25 -9.78
C SER A 90 -9.71 1.59 -9.02
N VAL A 91 -8.59 2.05 -8.48
CA VAL A 91 -8.49 3.35 -7.80
C VAL A 91 -8.63 4.47 -8.83
N GLU A 92 -9.57 5.37 -8.56
CA GLU A 92 -9.76 6.63 -9.27
C GLU A 92 -9.35 7.77 -8.34
N ILE A 93 -8.54 8.68 -8.84
CA ILE A 93 -8.01 9.79 -8.06
C ILE A 93 -8.75 11.05 -8.47
N GLU A 94 -9.26 11.76 -7.46
CA GLU A 94 -9.77 13.12 -7.62
C GLU A 94 -8.86 14.07 -6.88
N PHE A 95 -8.32 15.04 -7.63
CA PHE A 95 -7.50 16.09 -7.06
C PHE A 95 -8.41 17.19 -6.53
N VAL A 96 -8.29 17.44 -5.23
CA VAL A 96 -9.01 18.50 -4.50
C VAL A 96 -8.03 19.59 -4.08
N ASP A 97 -8.51 20.82 -3.92
CA ASP A 97 -7.67 21.91 -3.45
C ASP A 97 -7.21 21.63 -2.02
N SER A 98 -5.98 22.05 -1.69
CA SER A 98 -5.32 21.73 -0.42
C SER A 98 -6.04 22.26 0.83
N GLU A 99 -6.99 23.17 0.67
CA GLU A 99 -7.82 23.73 1.76
C GLU A 99 -8.99 22.80 2.14
N ASP A 100 -9.30 21.80 1.30
CA ASP A 100 -10.41 20.86 1.48
C ASP A 100 -9.96 19.49 2.06
N TRP A 101 -8.67 19.34 2.39
CA TRP A 101 -8.03 18.10 2.88
C TRP A 101 -7.83 18.06 4.41
#